data_AF-A0A1C5REI8-F1
#
_entry.id   AF-A0A1C5REI8-F1
#
_cell.length_a   1.000
_cell.length_b   1.000
_cell.length_c   1.000
_cell.angle_alpha   90.00
_cell.angle_beta   90.00
_cell.angle_gamma   90.00
#
_symmetry.space_group_name_H-M   'P 1'
#
loop_
_entity.id
_entity.type
_entity.pdbx_description
1 polymer ?
#
loop_
_entity_poly.entity_id
_entity_poly.type
_entity_poly.pdbx_seq_one_letter_code
_entity_poly.pdbx_strand_id
1 'polypeptide(L)' 'MKIKCTECEYLIMHHRSGGIYSSYGRGEYYCEHPVSERLPAKAFGNKARCFVCFGTNERETRPTIKTAPRWCPEKGKKK' A
#
# COMPACT_ATOMS: atom_id res chain seq x y z
N MET A 1 19.70 0.03 2.31
CA MET A 1 18.66 1.00 2.74
C MET A 1 17.30 0.31 2.71
N LYS A 2 16.44 0.47 3.72
CA LYS A 2 15.08 -0.10 3.70
C LYS A 2 14.20 0.82 2.83
N ILE A 3 13.72 0.31 1.70
CA ILE A 3 12.79 1.05 0.84
C ILE A 3 11.48 1.24 1.60
N LYS A 4 11.08 2.51 1.80
CA LYS A 4 9.79 2.84 2.39
C LYS A 4 8.77 2.93 1.27
N CYS A 5 7.68 2.17 1.36
CA CYS A 5 6.59 2.30 0.40
C CYS A 5 5.96 3.71 0.41
N THR A 6 6.03 4.44 1.52
CA THR A 6 5.55 5.83 1.61
C THR A 6 6.26 6.79 0.67
N GLU A 7 7.49 6.47 0.26
CA GLU A 7 8.31 7.28 -0.66
C GLU A 7 8.34 6.65 -2.07
N CYS A 8 7.48 5.66 -2.33
CA CYS A 8 7.41 4.97 -3.60
C CYS A 8 6.39 5.64 -4.51
N GLU A 9 6.81 6.02 -5.72
CA GLU A 9 5.94 6.61 -6.75
C GLU A 9 4.78 5.68 -7.16
N TYR A 10 4.96 4.37 -7.02
CA TYR A 10 3.96 3.37 -7.35
C TYR A 10 2.90 3.19 -6.27
N LEU A 11 3.00 3.88 -5.12
CA LEU A 11 2.00 3.79 -4.04
C LEU A 11 0.87 4.79 -4.28
N ILE A 12 -0.23 4.30 -4.86
CA ILE A 12 -1.37 5.11 -5.26
C ILE A 12 -2.57 4.85 -4.35
N MET A 13 -3.31 5.91 -4.03
CA MET A 13 -4.56 5.80 -3.29
C MET A 13 -5.70 5.54 -4.29
N HIS A 14 -6.35 4.38 -4.20
CA HIS A 14 -7.46 4.04 -5.10
C HIS A 14 -8.81 4.43 -4.53
N HIS A 15 -8.99 4.27 -3.22
CA HIS A 15 -10.27 4.51 -2.59
C HIS A 15 -10.11 5.46 -1.41
N ARG A 16 -11.00 6.44 -1.34
CA ARG A 16 -11.19 7.28 -0.16
C ARG A 16 -12.56 6.96 0.40
N SER A 17 -12.61 6.21 1.49
CA SER A 17 -13.87 5.92 2.15
C SER A 17 -14.44 7.21 2.71
N GLY A 18 -15.58 7.65 2.15
CA GLY A 18 -16.29 8.88 2.54
C GLY A 18 -17.07 8.75 3.86
N GLY A 19 -16.95 7.61 4.54
CA GLY A 19 -17.77 7.21 5.67
C GLY A 19 -17.41 7.90 6.99
N ILE A 20 -18.46 8.15 7.75
CA ILE A 20 -18.57 8.99 8.96
C ILE A 20 -17.89 8.35 10.20
N TYR A 21 -17.15 7.24 10.06
CA TYR A 21 -16.79 6.40 11.20
C TYR A 21 -15.30 6.41 11.55
N SER A 22 -15.04 6.87 12.76
CA SER A 22 -13.78 7.18 13.44
C SER A 22 -12.80 6.01 13.66
N SER A 23 -12.82 4.92 12.87
CA SER A 23 -12.11 3.68 13.27
C SER A 23 -11.21 3.01 12.23
N TYR A 24 -11.33 3.29 10.93
CA TYR A 24 -10.43 2.73 9.92
C TYR A 24 -9.91 3.84 9.00
N GLY A 25 -8.68 3.69 8.52
CA GLY A 25 -8.01 4.69 7.67
C GLY A 25 -8.87 5.11 6.48
N ARG A 26 -8.93 6.42 6.19
CA ARG A 26 -9.82 6.92 5.11
C ARG A 26 -9.33 6.55 3.71
N GLY A 27 -8.03 6.34 3.49
CA GLY A 27 -7.47 5.99 2.18
C GLY A 27 -7.06 4.53 2.07
N GLU A 28 -7.40 3.85 0.99
CA GLU A 28 -6.81 2.57 0.63
C GLU A 28 -5.67 2.78 -0.35
N TYR A 29 -4.47 2.36 0.03
CA TYR A 29 -3.27 2.46 -0.79
C TYR A 29 -2.93 1.12 -1.43
N TYR A 30 -2.75 1.17 -2.74
CA TYR A 30 -2.36 0.04 -3.57
C TYR A 30 -1.04 0.35 -4.29
N CYS A 31 -0.36 -0.69 -4.72
CA CYS A 31 0.87 -0.58 -5.49
C CYS A 31 0.58 -0.87 -6.97
N GLU A 32 0.71 0.13 -7.83
CA GLU A 32 0.55 0.02 -9.29
C GLU A 32 1.86 -0.36 -10.00
N HIS A 33 2.79 -1.00 -9.29
CA HIS A 33 4.01 -1.45 -9.92
C HIS A 33 3.67 -2.59 -10.92
N PRO A 34 4.19 -2.57 -12.16
CA PRO A 34 3.90 -3.62 -13.15
C PRO A 34 4.32 -5.03 -12.71
N VAL A 35 5.19 -5.13 -11.69
CA VAL A 35 5.61 -6.40 -11.11
C VAL A 35 4.59 -6.88 -10.08
N SER A 36 3.97 -5.98 -9.29
CA SER A 36 2.89 -6.38 -8.37
C SER A 36 1.66 -6.86 -9.12
N GLU A 37 1.34 -6.27 -10.27
CA GLU A 37 0.27 -6.77 -11.14
C GLU A 37 0.55 -8.15 -11.75
N ARG A 38 1.81 -8.61 -11.76
CA ARG A 38 2.16 -9.96 -12.22
C ARG A 38 2.22 -10.98 -11.09
N LEU A 39 2.18 -10.53 -9.84
CA LEU A 39 2.24 -11.43 -8.70
C LEU A 39 0.92 -12.21 -8.53
N PRO A 40 0.99 -13.49 -8.13
CA PRO A 40 -0.19 -14.29 -7.85
C PRO A 40 -0.90 -13.75 -6.61
N ALA A 41 -2.23 -13.88 -6.53
CA ALA A 41 -3.03 -13.44 -5.38
C ALA A 41 -2.48 -13.98 -4.04
N LYS A 42 -1.92 -15.20 -4.05
CA LYS A 42 -1.28 -15.84 -2.90
C LYS A 42 -0.10 -15.04 -2.32
N ALA A 43 0.59 -14.23 -3.12
CA ALA A 43 1.65 -13.34 -2.64
C ALA A 43 1.11 -12.18 -1.78
N PHE A 44 -0.12 -11.75 -2.03
CA PHE A 44 -0.83 -10.71 -1.29
C PHE A 44 -1.58 -11.24 -0.05
N GLY A 45 -1.60 -12.57 0.13
CA GLY A 45 -2.30 -13.24 1.23
C GLY A 45 -3.82 -13.19 1.03
N ASN A 46 -4.54 -12.82 2.09
CA ASN A 46 -6.02 -12.69 2.09
C ASN A 46 -6.52 -11.30 1.71
N LYS A 47 -5.64 -10.36 1.37
CA LYS A 47 -6.03 -9.00 1.00
C LYS A 47 -6.16 -8.86 -0.51
N ALA A 48 -6.83 -7.79 -0.95
CA ALA A 48 -6.95 -7.44 -2.34
C ALA A 48 -5.57 -7.39 -3.02
N ARG A 49 -5.55 -7.74 -4.31
CA ARG A 49 -4.33 -7.69 -5.11
C ARG A 49 -3.71 -6.30 -5.06
N CYS A 50 -2.39 -6.21 -4.95
CA CYS A 50 -1.66 -4.95 -4.86
C CYS A 50 -1.97 -4.10 -3.62
N PHE A 51 -2.81 -4.55 -2.68
CA PHE A 51 -3.12 -3.80 -1.47
C PHE A 51 -1.89 -3.69 -0.57
N VAL A 52 -1.55 -2.45 -0.20
CA VAL A 52 -0.40 -2.17 0.66
C VAL A 52 -0.86 -1.86 2.08
N CYS A 53 -1.64 -0.79 2.26
CA CYS A 53 -2.07 -0.35 3.58
C CYS A 53 -3.29 0.58 3.52
N PHE A 54 -3.88 0.79 4.69
CA PHE A 54 -4.82 1.89 4.89
C PHE A 54 -4.07 3.17 5.28
N GLY A 55 -4.67 4.31 4.97
CA GLY A 55 -4.16 5.62 5.32
C GLY A 55 -4.53 6.06 6.72
N THR A 56 -4.11 7.25 7.12
CA THR A 56 -4.59 7.88 8.36
C THR A 56 -6.04 8.36 8.21
N ASN A 57 -6.72 8.65 9.33
CA ASN A 57 -8.07 9.21 9.32
C ASN A 57 -8.10 10.72 8.98
N GLU A 58 -6.93 11.33 8.76
CA GLU A 58 -6.78 12.75 8.50
C GLU A 58 -7.38 13.17 7.14
N ARG A 59 -7.68 14.47 6.99
CA ARG A 59 -8.17 15.03 5.72
C ARG A 59 -7.16 14.82 4.60
N GLU A 60 -5.88 14.97 4.91
CA GLU A 60 -4.75 14.53 4.10
C GLU A 60 -4.35 13.14 4.60
N THR A 61 -5.04 12.12 4.10
CA THR A 61 -4.71 10.75 4.49
C THR A 61 -3.29 10.43 4.03
N ARG A 62 -2.49 9.86 4.94
CA ARG A 62 -1.11 9.45 4.68
C ARG A 62 -1.00 7.94 4.80
N PRO A 63 -0.19 7.26 4.00
CA PRO A 63 -0.03 5.81 4.12
C PRO A 63 0.56 5.46 5.49
N THR A 64 -0.08 4.54 6.21
CA THR A 64 0.38 4.14 7.55
C THR A 64 1.57 3.18 7.52
N ILE A 65 1.94 2.68 6.34
CA ILE A 65 2.97 1.67 6.20
C ILE A 65 4.37 2.25 6.34
N LYS A 66 5.14 1.77 7.32
CA LYS A 66 6.53 2.22 7.53
C LYS A 66 7.56 1.39 6.75
N THR A 67 7.16 0.25 6.19
CA THR A 67 8.06 -0.71 5.52
C THR A 67 7.43 -1.32 4.28
N ALA A 68 8.22 -1.70 3.28
CA ALA A 68 7.68 -2.39 2.12
C ALA A 68 7.01 -3.74 2.48
N PRO A 69 5.86 -4.08 1.86
CA PRO A 69 5.22 -5.38 2.04
C PRO A 69 6.14 -6.52 1.57
N ARG A 70 5.96 -7.73 2.09
CA ARG A 70 6.84 -8.89 1.80
C ARG A 70 6.93 -9.21 0.31
N TRP A 71 5.84 -9.02 -0.43
CA TRP A 71 5.75 -9.25 -1.85
C TRP A 71 6.32 -8.10 -2.70
N CYS A 72 6.71 -6.97 -2.10
CA CYS A 72 7.21 -5.82 -2.84
C CYS A 72 8.49 -6.19 -3.60
N PRO A 73 8.54 -5.97 -4.93
CA PRO A 73 9.68 -6.36 -5.77
C PRO A 73 10.96 -5.61 -5.40
N GLU A 74 10.83 -4.39 -4.90
CA GLU A 74 11.95 -3.52 -4.54
C GLU A 74 12.53 -3.86 -3.15
N LYS A 75 11.77 -4.53 -2.27
CA LYS A 75 12.20 -4.83 -0.89
C LYS A 75 13.49 -5.67 -0.81
N GLY A 76 13.74 -6.51 -1.83
CA GLY A 76 14.91 -7.38 -1.92
C GLY A 76 16.08 -6.82 -2.73
N LYS A 77 15.87 -5.73 -3.48
CA LYS A 77 16.96 -5.12 -4.25
C LYS A 77 17.81 -4.28 -3.29
N LYS A 78 18.92 -4.88 -2.83
CA LYS A 78 20.06 -4.09 -2.35
C LYS A 78 20.54 -3.28 -3.55
N LYS A 79 20.23 -1.98 -3.57
CA LYS A 79 20.95 -1.02 -4.41
C LYS A 79 22.36 -0.86 -3.87
#